data_AF-A0A8J9T5C4-F1
#
_entry.id   AF-A0A8J9T5C4-F1
#
_cell.length_a   1.000
_cell.length_b   1.000
_cell.length_c   1.000
_cell.angle_alpha   90.00
_cell.angle_beta   90.00
_cell.angle_gamma   90.00
#
_symmetry.space_group_name_H-M   'P 1'
#
loop_
_entity.id
_entity.type
_entity.pdbx_description
1 polymer ?
#
loop_
_entity_poly.entity_id
_entity_poly.type
_entity_poly.pdbx_seq_one_letter_code
_entity_poly.pdbx_strand_id
1 'polypeptide(L)'
;MSHSQTTPASNKGVSVMEFRTEEALLKHLIDDIESIPSDPSLEQLCSKAKTSISKTPFWILSAPDEDHTKSNSVEDEFRRLQTLKSYNVLDETFDEDLDRLTAMASRMFDVPIALVSLVDLGRIWCISNRGLGEVRQIPRKDSFCAHAVLSNSKSFIVPDASKDSRFSTNPLVTEGGIRFYGGAPLETPENYRIGNFCLLGTKPRPEGLSEAELMTLVDFAAMAVKVLVDRRYRRDTEIKQDLIVAHTAHDLITPLTGLQMSLNLLNEDVSLTSKMDDEQQELLSTAIVCTDIMSRFCHVTLADLKKVDPPAVTMTSECSLSHSNCHVKDLFRCLHQ
;
A
#
# COMPACT_ATOMS: atom_id res chain seq x y z
N MET A 1 -48.76 -4.49 -12.47
CA MET A 1 -47.53 -4.42 -13.29
C MET A 1 -46.60 -3.44 -12.61
N SER A 2 -45.77 -3.93 -11.69
CA SER A 2 -44.90 -3.15 -10.83
C SER A 2 -43.45 -3.46 -11.19
N HIS A 3 -42.78 -2.50 -11.83
CA HIS A 3 -41.34 -2.55 -12.06
C HIS A 3 -40.61 -2.27 -10.75
N SER A 4 -40.02 -3.30 -10.15
CA SER A 4 -39.04 -3.16 -9.06
C SER A 4 -37.67 -2.88 -9.66
N GLN A 5 -37.19 -1.66 -9.44
CA GLN A 5 -35.79 -1.29 -9.60
C GLN A 5 -34.96 -2.04 -8.56
N THR A 6 -33.94 -2.78 -8.99
CA THR A 6 -32.86 -3.28 -8.14
C THR A 6 -31.62 -2.43 -8.38
N THR A 7 -31.26 -1.63 -7.39
CA THR A 7 -29.99 -0.91 -7.26
C THR A 7 -28.82 -1.87 -7.06
N PRO A 8 -27.62 -1.60 -7.62
CA PRO A 8 -26.44 -2.43 -7.41
C PRO A 8 -25.80 -2.11 -6.03
N ALA A 9 -25.54 -3.15 -5.23
CA ALA A 9 -24.78 -3.05 -4.00
C ALA A 9 -23.30 -2.72 -4.32
N SER A 10 -22.86 -1.54 -3.91
CA SER A 10 -21.48 -1.06 -4.01
C SER A 10 -20.59 -1.85 -3.05
N ASN A 11 -19.71 -2.71 -3.59
CA ASN A 11 -18.70 -3.39 -2.80
C ASN A 11 -17.55 -2.41 -2.48
N LYS A 12 -17.62 -1.77 -1.31
CA LYS A 12 -16.55 -0.91 -0.76
C LYS A 12 -15.46 -1.80 -0.16
N GLY A 13 -14.23 -1.69 -0.62
CA GLY A 13 -13.09 -2.40 -0.04
C GLY A 13 -12.84 -1.97 1.40
N VAL A 14 -12.86 -2.93 2.33
CA VAL A 14 -12.58 -2.70 3.75
C VAL A 14 -11.08 -2.53 3.96
N SER A 15 -10.69 -1.45 4.62
CA SER A 15 -9.31 -1.16 5.01
C SER A 15 -9.00 -1.83 6.35
N VAL A 16 -7.94 -2.65 6.40
CA VAL A 16 -7.46 -3.36 7.61
C VAL A 16 -7.09 -2.42 8.78
N MET A 17 -7.03 -1.10 8.54
CA MET A 17 -6.77 -0.10 9.59
C MET A 17 -7.86 0.01 10.66
N GLU A 18 -9.02 -0.64 10.51
CA GLU A 18 -10.07 -0.63 11.53
C GLU A 18 -9.85 -1.62 12.70
N PHE A 19 -8.92 -2.58 12.59
CA PHE A 19 -8.78 -3.65 13.58
C PHE A 19 -7.47 -3.55 14.37
N ARG A 20 -7.59 -3.06 15.61
CA ARG A 20 -6.47 -2.81 16.53
C ARG A 20 -5.92 -4.07 17.23
N THR A 21 -6.57 -5.23 17.11
CA THR A 21 -6.16 -6.51 17.73
C THR A 21 -6.57 -7.72 16.88
N GLU A 22 -5.92 -8.87 17.11
CA GLU A 22 -6.24 -10.18 16.49
C GLU A 22 -7.72 -10.56 16.67
N GLU A 23 -8.28 -10.32 17.86
CA GLU A 23 -9.70 -10.53 18.17
C GLU A 23 -10.62 -9.61 17.36
N ALA A 24 -10.21 -8.37 17.06
CA ALA A 24 -11.01 -7.43 16.28
C ALA A 24 -11.06 -7.82 14.80
N LEU A 25 -9.94 -8.35 14.27
CA LEU A 25 -9.87 -8.89 12.91
C LEU A 25 -10.69 -10.18 12.80
N LEU A 26 -10.56 -11.09 13.77
CA LEU A 26 -11.35 -12.33 13.83
C LEU A 26 -12.84 -12.05 13.95
N LYS A 27 -13.22 -11.05 14.77
CA LYS A 27 -14.62 -10.66 14.94
C LYS A 27 -15.21 -10.05 13.66
N HIS A 28 -14.49 -9.19 12.96
CA HIS A 28 -14.96 -8.67 11.67
C HIS A 28 -15.05 -9.78 10.60
N LEU A 29 -14.11 -10.72 10.58
CA LEU A 29 -14.17 -11.88 9.71
C LEU A 29 -15.36 -12.81 10.03
N ILE A 30 -15.78 -12.88 11.30
CA ILE A 30 -16.99 -13.59 11.74
C ILE A 30 -18.25 -12.80 11.33
N ASP A 31 -18.27 -11.49 11.54
CA ASP A 31 -19.40 -10.62 11.22
C ASP A 31 -19.67 -10.57 9.69
N ASP A 32 -18.63 -10.61 8.85
CA ASP A 32 -18.75 -10.74 7.39
C ASP A 32 -19.37 -12.10 6.96
N ILE A 33 -19.10 -13.18 7.71
CA ILE A 33 -19.73 -14.49 7.51
C ILE A 33 -21.20 -14.48 7.97
N GLU A 34 -21.52 -13.72 9.02
CA GLU A 34 -22.88 -13.54 9.54
C GLU A 34 -23.77 -12.65 8.66
N SER A 35 -23.20 -11.90 7.70
CA SER A 35 -23.94 -11.07 6.74
C SER A 35 -24.63 -11.85 5.61
N ILE A 36 -24.48 -13.18 5.59
CA ILE A 36 -25.19 -14.10 4.69
C ILE A 36 -26.63 -14.29 5.22
N PRO A 37 -27.69 -14.16 4.39
CA PRO A 37 -29.07 -14.16 4.86
C PRO A 37 -29.42 -15.40 5.70
N SER A 38 -30.20 -15.16 6.75
CA SER A 38 -30.49 -16.06 7.86
C SER A 38 -31.32 -17.27 7.42
N ASP A 39 -30.66 -18.41 7.24
CA ASP A 39 -31.31 -19.72 7.11
C ASP A 39 -31.29 -20.42 8.50
N PRO A 40 -32.42 -20.94 9.02
CA PRO A 40 -32.50 -21.61 10.34
C PRO A 40 -31.61 -22.85 10.51
N SER A 41 -30.91 -23.29 9.46
CA SER A 41 -29.86 -24.31 9.52
C SER A 41 -28.53 -23.84 10.17
N LEU A 42 -28.44 -22.58 10.61
CA LEU A 42 -27.21 -21.94 11.11
C LEU A 42 -26.70 -22.37 12.50
N GLU A 43 -27.52 -22.94 13.39
CA GLU A 43 -27.00 -23.50 14.66
C GLU A 43 -26.14 -24.76 14.43
N GLN A 44 -26.44 -25.53 13.38
CA GLN A 44 -25.57 -26.60 12.90
C GLN A 44 -24.33 -26.08 12.16
N LEU A 45 -24.32 -24.84 11.67
CA LEU A 45 -23.18 -24.22 10.99
C LEU A 45 -22.21 -23.53 11.95
N CYS A 46 -22.66 -22.90 13.04
CA CYS A 46 -21.77 -22.32 14.06
C CYS A 46 -21.01 -23.41 14.86
N SER A 47 -21.65 -24.56 15.10
CA SER A 47 -20.96 -25.76 15.63
C SER A 47 -20.00 -26.39 14.60
N LYS A 48 -20.31 -26.28 13.30
CA LYS A 48 -19.39 -26.61 12.20
C LYS A 48 -18.28 -25.59 11.98
N ALA A 49 -18.46 -24.31 12.31
CA ALA A 49 -17.47 -23.25 12.12
C ALA A 49 -16.32 -23.38 13.11
N LYS A 50 -16.62 -23.71 14.39
CA LYS A 50 -15.59 -24.07 15.40
C LYS A 50 -14.80 -25.33 15.02
N THR A 51 -15.38 -26.23 14.24
CA THR A 51 -14.68 -27.40 13.68
C THR A 51 -14.07 -27.12 12.28
N SER A 52 -14.39 -25.99 11.64
CA SER A 52 -13.92 -25.58 10.29
C SER A 52 -12.81 -24.51 10.28
N ILE A 53 -12.40 -23.97 11.44
CA ILE A 53 -11.08 -23.32 11.62
C ILE A 53 -9.93 -24.32 11.36
N SER A 54 -10.26 -25.58 11.08
CA SER A 54 -9.39 -26.59 10.46
C SER A 54 -8.99 -26.28 8.99
N LYS A 55 -9.58 -25.28 8.32
CA LYS A 55 -9.22 -24.90 6.94
C LYS A 55 -8.44 -23.60 6.92
N THR A 56 -7.24 -23.65 6.35
CA THR A 56 -6.36 -22.51 6.11
C THR A 56 -7.13 -21.36 5.43
N PRO A 57 -7.07 -20.10 5.91
CA PRO A 57 -7.72 -18.95 5.29
C PRO A 57 -7.35 -18.81 3.80
N PHE A 58 -8.30 -18.38 2.95
CA PHE A 58 -8.10 -18.34 1.49
C PHE A 58 -6.96 -17.41 1.02
N TRP A 59 -6.57 -16.45 1.84
CA TRP A 59 -5.48 -15.50 1.58
C TRP A 59 -4.12 -16.03 2.08
N ILE A 60 -4.09 -17.15 2.77
CA ILE A 60 -2.88 -17.89 3.08
C ILE A 60 -2.73 -18.97 2.02
N LEU A 61 -1.72 -18.80 1.17
CA LEU A 61 -1.35 -19.84 0.22
C LEU A 61 -0.62 -20.95 0.97
N SER A 62 -1.17 -22.17 0.89
CA SER A 62 -0.46 -23.37 1.31
C SER A 62 0.79 -23.55 0.44
N ALA A 63 1.89 -24.03 1.02
CA ALA A 63 3.08 -24.44 0.27
C ALA A 63 2.66 -25.49 -0.79
N PRO A 64 2.66 -25.14 -2.10
CA PRO A 64 2.24 -26.07 -3.13
C PRO A 64 3.33 -27.10 -3.44
N ASP A 65 4.53 -26.88 -2.90
CA ASP A 65 5.75 -27.64 -3.13
C ASP A 65 6.58 -27.62 -1.84
N GLU A 66 6.42 -28.65 -0.99
CA GLU A 66 7.03 -28.71 0.35
C GLU A 66 8.56 -28.69 0.31
N ASP A 67 9.18 -29.11 -0.81
CA ASP A 67 10.63 -29.15 -0.96
C ASP A 67 11.23 -27.76 -1.24
N HIS A 68 10.46 -26.85 -1.84
CA HIS A 68 10.95 -25.56 -2.33
C HIS A 68 10.20 -24.34 -1.81
N THR A 69 9.07 -24.53 -1.14
CA THR A 69 8.26 -23.47 -0.54
C THR A 69 7.97 -23.75 0.93
N LYS A 70 7.94 -22.71 1.75
CA LYS A 70 7.57 -22.81 3.16
C LYS A 70 6.15 -22.32 3.35
N SER A 71 5.33 -23.13 4.03
CA SER A 71 3.99 -22.69 4.42
C SER A 71 4.14 -21.59 5.47
N ASN A 72 3.53 -20.44 5.22
CA ASN A 72 3.48 -19.36 6.22
C ASN A 72 2.41 -19.69 7.26
N SER A 73 2.72 -19.45 8.54
CA SER A 73 1.70 -19.41 9.58
C SER A 73 0.81 -18.17 9.40
N VAL A 74 -0.33 -18.13 10.10
CA VAL A 74 -1.22 -16.96 10.10
C VAL A 74 -0.47 -15.72 10.60
N GLU A 75 0.35 -15.89 11.63
CA GLU A 75 1.15 -14.83 12.24
C GLU A 75 2.25 -14.34 11.29
N ASP A 76 2.95 -15.25 10.59
CA ASP A 76 3.99 -14.89 9.62
C ASP A 76 3.41 -14.09 8.45
N GLU A 77 2.28 -14.54 7.91
CA GLU A 77 1.58 -13.83 6.83
C GLU A 77 1.05 -12.46 7.29
N PHE A 78 0.53 -12.37 8.52
CA PHE A 78 0.10 -11.11 9.10
C PHE A 78 1.27 -10.11 9.20
N ARG A 79 2.43 -10.54 9.71
CA ARG A 79 3.62 -9.67 9.83
C ARG A 79 4.16 -9.24 8.46
N ARG A 80 4.11 -10.12 7.46
CA ARG A 80 4.46 -9.80 6.07
C ARG A 80 3.54 -8.72 5.50
N LEU A 81 2.22 -8.85 5.69
CA LEU A 81 1.23 -7.87 5.25
C LEU A 81 1.37 -6.53 6.00
N GLN A 82 1.63 -6.56 7.31
CA GLN A 82 1.91 -5.36 8.10
C GLN A 82 3.17 -4.64 7.58
N THR A 83 4.22 -5.41 7.26
CA THR A 83 5.45 -4.88 6.68
C THR A 83 5.16 -4.24 5.33
N LEU A 84 4.48 -4.93 4.41
CA LEU A 84 4.07 -4.38 3.11
C LEU A 84 3.32 -3.04 3.28
N LYS A 85 2.37 -2.95 4.20
CA LYS A 85 1.61 -1.73 4.44
C LYS A 85 2.46 -0.57 4.97
N SER A 86 3.52 -0.84 5.73
CA SER A 86 4.42 0.20 6.23
C SER A 86 5.16 0.97 5.11
N TYR A 87 5.27 0.37 3.92
CA TYR A 87 5.83 1.04 2.75
C TYR A 87 4.85 2.02 2.10
N ASN A 88 3.55 1.96 2.43
CA ASN A 88 2.47 2.81 1.88
C ASN A 88 2.33 2.81 0.35
N VAL A 89 2.96 1.87 -0.35
CA VAL A 89 3.03 1.88 -1.83
C VAL A 89 1.86 1.18 -2.55
N LEU A 90 0.84 0.75 -1.80
CA LEU A 90 -0.36 0.12 -2.38
C LEU A 90 -1.30 1.22 -2.87
N ASP A 91 -1.93 0.98 -4.03
CA ASP A 91 -2.87 1.93 -4.65
C ASP A 91 -2.26 3.30 -5.05
N GLU A 92 -0.94 3.49 -4.89
CA GLU A 92 -0.20 4.65 -5.37
C GLU A 92 0.06 4.61 -6.89
N THR A 93 0.34 5.79 -7.48
CA THR A 93 0.61 5.95 -8.91
C THR A 93 2.01 5.44 -9.33
N PHE A 94 2.24 5.35 -10.64
CA PHE A 94 3.46 4.83 -11.26
C PHE A 94 4.74 5.41 -10.64
N ASP A 95 5.72 4.53 -10.44
CA ASP A 95 7.06 4.89 -10.01
C ASP A 95 7.99 4.87 -11.22
N GLU A 96 8.41 6.05 -11.69
CA GLU A 96 9.31 6.17 -12.84
C GLU A 96 10.60 5.36 -12.66
N ASP A 97 11.14 5.26 -11.44
CA ASP A 97 12.36 4.51 -11.18
C ASP A 97 12.11 3.01 -11.34
N LEU A 98 10.99 2.50 -10.82
CA LEU A 98 10.61 1.09 -11.00
C LEU A 98 10.21 0.78 -12.45
N ASP A 99 9.57 1.71 -13.16
CA ASP A 99 9.22 1.57 -14.58
C ASP A 99 10.45 1.49 -15.47
N ARG A 100 11.51 2.25 -15.14
CA ARG A 100 12.81 2.10 -15.82
C ARG A 100 13.40 0.72 -15.58
N LEU A 101 13.34 0.20 -14.35
CA LEU A 101 13.84 -1.14 -14.02
C LEU A 101 13.09 -2.24 -14.78
N THR A 102 11.75 -2.22 -14.80
CA THR A 102 10.96 -3.22 -15.53
C THR A 102 11.17 -3.12 -17.04
N ALA A 103 11.29 -1.92 -17.59
CA ALA A 103 11.60 -1.72 -19.00
C ALA A 103 13.01 -2.24 -19.37
N MET A 104 14.01 -2.01 -18.51
CA MET A 104 15.37 -2.54 -18.69
C MET A 104 15.39 -4.06 -18.64
N ALA A 105 14.75 -4.66 -17.63
CA ALA A 105 14.71 -6.10 -17.46
C ALA A 105 14.00 -6.78 -18.64
N SER A 106 12.85 -6.27 -19.08
CA SER A 106 12.14 -6.82 -20.25
C SER A 106 13.04 -6.90 -21.50
N ARG A 107 13.84 -5.87 -21.78
CA ARG A 107 14.79 -5.88 -22.90
C ARG A 107 15.98 -6.82 -22.68
N MET A 108 16.57 -6.76 -21.49
CA MET A 108 17.81 -7.49 -21.19
C MET A 108 17.58 -9.00 -21.15
N PHE A 109 16.43 -9.42 -20.60
CA PHE A 109 16.05 -10.81 -20.55
C PHE A 109 15.29 -11.29 -21.79
N ASP A 110 15.00 -10.43 -22.78
CA ASP A 110 14.18 -10.76 -23.96
C ASP A 110 12.85 -11.45 -23.56
N VAL A 111 12.06 -10.74 -22.74
CA VAL A 111 10.72 -11.16 -22.32
C VAL A 111 9.70 -10.05 -22.55
N PRO A 112 8.47 -10.38 -22.97
CA PRO A 112 7.43 -9.39 -23.23
C PRO A 112 6.94 -8.69 -21.96
N ILE A 113 7.03 -9.35 -20.80
CA ILE A 113 6.50 -8.83 -19.55
C ILE A 113 7.56 -8.83 -18.44
N ALA A 114 7.66 -7.70 -17.74
CA ALA A 114 8.41 -7.57 -16.50
C ALA A 114 7.62 -6.71 -15.50
N LEU A 115 7.54 -7.15 -14.24
CA LEU A 115 6.72 -6.52 -13.21
C LEU A 115 7.49 -6.33 -11.91
N VAL A 116 7.22 -5.23 -11.24
CA VAL A 116 7.39 -5.14 -9.78
C VAL A 116 6.02 -5.34 -9.18
N SER A 117 5.87 -6.43 -8.43
CA SER A 117 4.58 -6.92 -7.95
C SER A 117 4.59 -7.07 -6.44
N LEU A 118 3.55 -6.59 -5.76
CA LEU A 118 3.39 -6.67 -4.31
C LEU A 118 2.25 -7.63 -3.99
N VAL A 119 2.48 -8.54 -3.04
CA VAL A 119 1.50 -9.57 -2.67
C VAL A 119 0.65 -9.06 -1.50
N ASP A 120 -0.55 -8.59 -1.79
CA ASP A 120 -1.54 -8.11 -0.82
C ASP A 120 -2.51 -9.24 -0.41
N LEU A 121 -3.49 -8.97 0.44
CA LEU A 121 -4.40 -9.96 1.03
C LEU A 121 -5.10 -10.83 -0.04
N GLY A 122 -5.78 -10.19 -1.00
CA GLY A 122 -6.57 -10.88 -2.04
C GLY A 122 -6.07 -10.66 -3.47
N ARG A 123 -5.03 -9.86 -3.66
CA ARG A 123 -4.55 -9.43 -4.97
C ARG A 123 -3.03 -9.32 -5.00
N ILE A 124 -2.52 -9.30 -6.22
CA ILE A 124 -1.21 -8.77 -6.53
C ILE A 124 -1.38 -7.34 -7.01
N TRP A 125 -0.66 -6.41 -6.41
CA TRP A 125 -0.59 -5.03 -6.84
C TRP A 125 0.66 -4.82 -7.72
N CYS A 126 0.48 -4.42 -8.97
CA CYS A 126 1.56 -4.16 -9.91
C CYS A 126 1.95 -2.68 -9.83
N ILE A 127 2.89 -2.36 -8.95
CA ILE A 127 3.40 -0.99 -8.78
C ILE A 127 4.14 -0.51 -10.03
N SER A 128 4.82 -1.42 -10.71
CA SER A 128 5.39 -1.21 -12.04
C SER A 128 5.10 -2.40 -12.93
N ASN A 129 4.76 -2.12 -14.18
CA ASN A 129 4.37 -3.10 -15.17
C ASN A 129 4.86 -2.68 -16.54
N ARG A 130 5.68 -3.54 -17.15
CA ARG A 130 5.97 -3.53 -18.58
C ARG A 130 5.29 -4.74 -19.21
N GLY A 131 4.45 -4.53 -20.22
CA GLY A 131 3.88 -5.59 -21.07
C GLY A 131 2.41 -5.96 -20.81
N LEU A 132 1.80 -5.54 -19.69
CA LEU A 132 0.38 -5.80 -19.40
C LEU A 132 -0.55 -4.59 -19.61
N GLY A 133 -0.09 -3.53 -20.27
CA GLY A 133 -0.90 -2.33 -20.52
C GLY A 133 -1.38 -1.65 -19.23
N GLU A 134 -2.67 -1.37 -19.12
CA GLU A 134 -3.28 -0.67 -17.96
C GLU A 134 -3.57 -1.60 -16.76
N VAL A 135 -3.24 -2.88 -16.85
CA VAL A 135 -3.46 -3.83 -15.75
C VAL A 135 -2.64 -3.42 -14.52
N ARG A 136 -3.32 -3.25 -13.39
CA ARG A 136 -2.73 -2.89 -12.10
C ARG A 136 -2.83 -3.97 -11.05
N GLN A 137 -3.75 -4.91 -11.20
CA GLN A 137 -3.95 -5.95 -10.22
C GLN A 137 -4.30 -7.28 -10.86
N ILE A 138 -3.86 -8.34 -10.20
CA ILE A 138 -4.15 -9.72 -10.57
C ILE A 138 -4.70 -10.41 -9.33
N PRO A 139 -5.78 -11.22 -9.42
CA PRO A 139 -6.24 -11.98 -8.25
C PRO A 139 -5.10 -12.83 -7.68
N ARG A 140 -4.93 -12.81 -6.35
CA ARG A 140 -3.79 -13.49 -5.71
C ARG A 140 -3.75 -14.99 -6.02
N LYS A 141 -4.92 -15.63 -6.04
CA LYS A 141 -5.11 -17.05 -6.37
C LYS A 141 -4.62 -17.43 -7.78
N ASP A 142 -4.57 -16.46 -8.69
CA ASP A 142 -4.19 -16.69 -10.08
C ASP A 142 -2.72 -16.30 -10.34
N SER A 143 -1.96 -15.90 -9.31
CA SER A 143 -0.62 -15.33 -9.49
C SER A 143 0.53 -16.28 -9.12
N PHE A 144 1.51 -16.36 -10.02
CA PHE A 144 2.83 -16.93 -9.75
C PHE A 144 3.57 -16.24 -8.60
N CYS A 145 3.46 -14.91 -8.47
CA CYS A 145 4.15 -14.13 -7.44
C CYS A 145 3.71 -14.52 -6.02
N ALA A 146 2.44 -14.92 -5.89
CA ALA A 146 1.90 -15.37 -4.63
C ALA A 146 2.49 -16.71 -4.17
N HIS A 147 2.99 -17.53 -5.11
CA HIS A 147 3.77 -18.73 -4.82
C HIS A 147 5.25 -18.39 -4.60
N ALA A 148 5.82 -17.53 -5.43
CA ALA A 148 7.23 -17.14 -5.37
C ALA A 148 7.62 -16.48 -4.04
N VAL A 149 6.71 -15.72 -3.43
CA VAL A 149 6.94 -15.09 -2.11
C VAL A 149 7.14 -16.11 -0.98
N LEU A 150 6.62 -17.33 -1.15
CA LEU A 150 6.76 -18.46 -0.22
C LEU A 150 7.98 -19.34 -0.52
N SER A 151 8.70 -19.08 -1.61
CA SER A 151 9.89 -19.87 -1.96
C SER A 151 10.95 -19.76 -0.86
N ASN A 152 11.75 -20.81 -0.66
CA ASN A 152 12.92 -20.77 0.21
C ASN A 152 14.18 -20.25 -0.52
N SER A 153 14.11 -20.08 -1.84
CA SER A 153 15.22 -19.65 -2.68
C SER A 153 15.24 -18.14 -2.87
N LYS A 154 16.34 -17.60 -3.42
CA LYS A 154 16.45 -16.21 -3.90
C LYS A 154 15.73 -15.99 -5.23
N SER A 155 15.30 -17.06 -5.89
CA SER A 155 14.55 -17.00 -7.14
C SER A 155 13.57 -18.18 -7.24
N PHE A 156 12.47 -17.96 -7.95
CA PHE A 156 11.45 -18.95 -8.26
C PHE A 156 11.26 -19.00 -9.78
N ILE A 157 11.65 -20.11 -10.39
CA ILE A 157 11.67 -20.28 -11.85
C ILE A 157 10.66 -21.36 -12.24
N VAL A 158 9.83 -21.04 -13.23
CA VAL A 158 8.94 -21.97 -13.92
C VAL A 158 9.34 -21.98 -15.41
N PRO A 159 10.14 -22.97 -15.83
CA PRO A 159 10.62 -23.11 -17.22
C PRO A 159 9.49 -23.20 -18.25
N ASP A 160 8.42 -23.94 -17.91
CA ASP A 160 7.24 -24.13 -18.75
C ASP A 160 5.98 -24.31 -17.88
N ALA A 161 5.24 -23.22 -17.68
CA ALA A 161 4.03 -23.16 -16.88
C ALA A 161 2.89 -24.05 -17.42
N SER A 162 2.93 -24.44 -18.70
CA SER A 162 1.96 -25.38 -19.26
C SER A 162 2.18 -26.83 -18.80
N LYS A 163 3.38 -27.13 -18.29
CA LYS A 163 3.78 -28.45 -17.77
C LYS A 163 3.89 -28.49 -16.25
N ASP A 164 3.88 -27.34 -15.61
CA ASP A 164 3.95 -27.21 -14.15
C ASP A 164 2.56 -27.47 -13.54
N SER A 165 2.41 -28.51 -12.74
CA SER A 165 1.12 -28.90 -12.14
C SER A 165 0.49 -27.81 -11.27
N ARG A 166 1.29 -26.86 -10.76
CA ARG A 166 0.82 -25.72 -9.97
C ARG A 166 0.14 -24.66 -10.83
N PHE A 167 0.48 -24.59 -12.11
CA PHE A 167 0.09 -23.49 -13.00
C PHE A 167 -0.57 -23.93 -14.32
N SER A 168 -0.55 -25.22 -14.67
CA SER A 168 -1.01 -25.69 -15.98
C SER A 168 -2.51 -25.44 -16.24
N THR A 169 -3.30 -25.30 -15.18
CA THR A 169 -4.73 -24.96 -15.23
C THR A 169 -5.02 -23.49 -14.92
N ASN A 170 -3.99 -22.69 -14.65
CA ASN A 170 -4.13 -21.27 -14.29
C ASN A 170 -4.60 -20.46 -15.52
N PRO A 171 -5.59 -19.54 -15.39
CA PRO A 171 -6.06 -18.69 -16.48
C PRO A 171 -4.96 -17.90 -17.19
N LEU A 172 -3.91 -17.47 -16.48
CA LEU A 172 -2.76 -16.77 -17.08
C LEU A 172 -1.98 -17.67 -18.05
N VAL A 173 -2.03 -18.99 -17.87
CA VAL A 173 -1.38 -19.98 -18.74
C VAL A 173 -2.32 -20.42 -19.85
N THR A 174 -3.54 -20.83 -19.51
CA THR A 174 -4.51 -21.42 -20.45
C THR A 174 -5.09 -20.39 -21.40
N GLU A 175 -5.43 -19.21 -20.90
CA GLU A 175 -6.02 -18.11 -21.67
C GLU A 175 -4.98 -17.03 -21.99
N GLY A 176 -4.07 -16.76 -21.04
CA GLY A 176 -3.05 -15.72 -21.17
C GLY A 176 -1.82 -16.10 -21.98
N GLY A 177 -1.62 -17.37 -22.30
CA GLY A 177 -0.47 -17.79 -23.10
C GLY A 177 0.88 -17.64 -22.38
N ILE A 178 0.91 -17.38 -21.06
CA ILE A 178 2.15 -17.37 -20.29
C ILE A 178 2.73 -18.79 -20.27
N ARG A 179 4.02 -18.89 -20.53
CA ARG A 179 4.78 -20.15 -20.56
C ARG A 179 5.99 -20.12 -19.67
N PHE A 180 6.67 -18.99 -19.54
CA PHE A 180 7.83 -18.87 -18.66
C PHE A 180 7.54 -17.89 -17.53
N TYR A 181 7.99 -18.22 -16.32
CA TYR A 181 8.02 -17.30 -15.18
C TYR A 181 9.41 -17.35 -14.53
N GLY A 182 9.98 -16.19 -14.24
CA GLY A 182 11.14 -16.06 -13.35
C GLY A 182 10.90 -14.92 -12.37
N GLY A 183 10.85 -15.22 -11.08
CA GLY A 183 10.65 -14.22 -10.03
C GLY A 183 11.79 -14.21 -9.03
N ALA A 184 12.23 -13.03 -8.61
CA ALA A 184 13.07 -12.83 -7.44
C ALA A 184 12.25 -12.10 -6.36
N PRO A 185 12.14 -12.64 -5.14
CA PRO A 185 11.39 -12.01 -4.06
C PRO A 185 11.94 -10.62 -3.69
N LEU A 186 11.03 -9.69 -3.41
CA LEU A 186 11.35 -8.39 -2.83
C LEU A 186 11.46 -8.56 -1.31
N GLU A 187 12.65 -8.91 -0.85
CA GLU A 187 12.96 -9.12 0.56
C GLU A 187 13.35 -7.79 1.21
N THR A 188 12.59 -7.38 2.22
CA THR A 188 12.82 -6.11 2.93
C THR A 188 13.92 -6.25 3.98
N PRO A 189 14.47 -5.13 4.51
CA PRO A 189 15.41 -5.17 5.63
C PRO A 189 14.86 -5.84 6.90
N GLU A 190 13.53 -5.88 7.05
CA GLU A 190 12.84 -6.62 8.13
C GLU A 190 12.77 -8.13 7.89
N ASN A 191 13.39 -8.63 6.81
CA ASN A 191 13.39 -10.03 6.38
C ASN A 191 12.00 -10.56 5.98
N TYR A 192 11.10 -9.67 5.53
CA TYR A 192 9.81 -10.07 4.96
C TYR A 192 9.83 -9.96 3.44
N ARG A 193 9.31 -10.98 2.76
CA ARG A 193 9.13 -10.96 1.31
C ARG A 193 7.77 -10.32 1.02
N ILE A 194 7.77 -9.09 0.53
CA ILE A 194 6.53 -8.32 0.32
C ILE A 194 5.98 -8.44 -1.10
N GLY A 195 6.76 -9.02 -2.01
CA GLY A 195 6.47 -9.03 -3.43
C GLY A 195 7.52 -9.77 -4.25
N ASN A 196 7.52 -9.57 -5.57
CA ASN A 196 8.53 -10.08 -6.48
C ASN A 196 8.86 -9.06 -7.58
N PHE A 197 10.13 -9.01 -7.96
CA PHE A 197 10.52 -8.59 -9.31
C PHE A 197 10.41 -9.81 -10.21
N CYS A 198 9.57 -9.76 -11.24
CA CYS A 198 9.30 -10.97 -12.04
C CYS A 198 9.24 -10.70 -13.53
N LEU A 199 9.58 -11.74 -14.27
CA LEU A 199 9.67 -11.84 -15.72
C LEU A 199 8.65 -12.87 -16.18
N LEU A 200 7.85 -12.54 -17.19
CA LEU A 200 6.93 -13.50 -17.79
C LEU A 200 7.13 -13.57 -19.31
N GLY A 201 7.23 -14.80 -19.82
CA GLY A 201 7.45 -15.10 -21.22
C GLY A 201 6.31 -15.90 -21.83
N THR A 202 6.02 -15.66 -23.12
CA THR A 202 5.04 -16.42 -23.92
C THR A 202 5.64 -17.67 -24.56
N LYS A 203 6.96 -17.87 -24.46
CA LYS A 203 7.68 -19.07 -24.90
C LYS A 203 8.30 -19.77 -23.69
N PRO A 204 8.28 -21.11 -23.63
CA PRO A 204 9.01 -21.84 -22.61
C PRO A 204 10.52 -21.55 -22.66
N ARG A 205 11.19 -21.66 -21.52
CA ARG A 205 12.66 -21.69 -21.41
C ARG A 205 13.09 -22.99 -20.74
N PRO A 206 13.28 -24.09 -21.49
CA PRO A 206 13.52 -25.42 -20.91
C PRO A 206 14.74 -25.48 -19.97
N GLU A 207 15.80 -24.75 -20.31
CA GLU A 207 17.03 -24.61 -19.50
C GLU A 207 16.86 -23.63 -18.32
N GLY A 208 15.71 -22.97 -18.20
CA GLY A 208 15.47 -21.91 -17.22
C GLY A 208 16.24 -20.64 -17.54
N LEU A 209 16.78 -20.01 -16.49
CA LEU A 209 17.72 -18.89 -16.58
C LEU A 209 19.12 -19.40 -16.25
N SER A 210 20.13 -18.91 -16.98
CA SER A 210 21.53 -19.13 -16.62
C SER A 210 21.87 -18.52 -15.26
N GLU A 211 22.96 -18.95 -14.63
CA GLU A 211 23.39 -18.40 -13.33
C GLU A 211 23.60 -16.88 -13.38
N ALA A 212 24.16 -16.36 -14.47
CA ALA A 212 24.35 -14.92 -14.66
C ALA A 212 23.00 -14.18 -14.77
N GLU A 213 22.04 -14.75 -15.49
CA GLU A 213 20.67 -14.21 -15.57
C GLU A 213 19.95 -14.25 -14.21
N LEU A 214 20.13 -15.33 -13.44
CA LEU A 214 19.59 -15.45 -12.09
C LEU A 214 20.15 -14.39 -11.15
N MET A 215 21.48 -14.20 -11.14
CA MET A 215 22.12 -13.15 -10.36
C MET A 215 21.59 -11.78 -10.77
N THR A 216 21.46 -11.52 -12.07
CA THR A 216 20.97 -10.21 -12.53
C THR A 216 19.49 -10.00 -12.15
N LEU A 217 18.66 -11.05 -12.16
CA LEU A 217 17.27 -10.97 -11.72
C LEU A 217 17.18 -10.64 -10.22
N VAL A 218 18.05 -11.24 -9.40
CA VAL A 218 18.17 -10.92 -7.97
C VAL A 218 18.63 -9.48 -7.77
N ASP A 219 19.56 -8.98 -8.58
CA ASP A 219 20.00 -7.58 -8.53
C ASP A 219 18.86 -6.62 -8.87
N PHE A 220 18.01 -6.94 -9.86
CA PHE A 220 16.80 -6.16 -10.14
C PHE A 220 15.83 -6.11 -8.96
N ALA A 221 15.62 -7.24 -8.27
CA ALA A 221 14.82 -7.27 -7.05
C ALA A 221 15.43 -6.40 -5.95
N ALA A 222 16.74 -6.49 -5.72
CA ALA A 222 17.45 -5.68 -4.74
C ALA A 222 17.37 -4.16 -5.06
N MET A 223 17.50 -3.79 -6.33
CA MET A 223 17.33 -2.41 -6.77
C MET A 223 15.89 -1.91 -6.55
N ALA A 224 14.88 -2.73 -6.85
CA ALA A 224 13.49 -2.37 -6.59
C ALA A 224 13.22 -2.20 -5.09
N VAL A 225 13.74 -3.10 -4.23
CA VAL A 225 13.65 -2.95 -2.77
C VAL A 225 14.32 -1.67 -2.32
N LYS A 226 15.50 -1.33 -2.85
CA LYS A 226 16.19 -0.09 -2.51
C LYS A 226 15.32 1.14 -2.80
N VAL A 227 14.66 1.19 -3.96
CA VAL A 227 13.73 2.29 -4.30
C VAL A 227 12.59 2.36 -3.28
N LEU A 228 11.99 1.23 -2.91
CA LEU A 228 10.90 1.18 -1.92
C LEU A 228 11.36 1.65 -0.53
N VAL A 229 12.54 1.23 -0.08
CA VAL A 229 13.13 1.61 1.21
C VAL A 229 13.47 3.10 1.22
N ASP A 230 14.10 3.62 0.17
CA ASP A 230 14.47 5.04 0.06
C ASP A 230 13.22 5.93 0.09
N ARG A 231 12.12 5.49 -0.55
CA ARG A 231 10.81 6.17 -0.49
C ARG A 231 10.24 6.19 0.92
N ARG A 232 10.22 5.04 1.59
CA ARG A 232 9.75 4.94 2.97
C ARG A 232 10.55 5.86 3.91
N TYR A 233 11.87 5.87 3.77
CA TYR A 233 12.74 6.71 4.58
C TYR A 233 12.50 8.20 4.35
N ARG A 234 12.33 8.62 3.08
CA ARG A 234 12.00 10.01 2.73
C ARG A 234 10.68 10.43 3.37
N ARG A 235 9.63 9.63 3.22
CA ARG A 235 8.32 9.85 3.84
C ARG A 235 8.43 9.94 5.37
N ASP A 236 9.13 9.02 6.01
CA ASP A 236 9.31 9.02 7.48
C ASP A 236 10.10 10.24 7.97
N THR A 237 10.99 10.79 7.13
CA THR A 237 11.75 12.02 7.44
C THR A 237 10.89 13.26 7.29
N GLU A 238 10.10 13.35 6.21
CA GLU A 238 9.13 14.44 5.96
C GLU A 238 8.11 14.53 7.10
N ILE A 239 7.52 13.40 7.52
CA ILE A 239 6.57 13.35 8.64
C ILE A 239 7.20 13.88 9.94
N LYS A 240 8.45 13.49 10.24
CA LYS A 240 9.15 13.97 11.45
C LYS A 240 9.41 15.47 11.39
N GLN A 241 9.73 16.00 10.22
CA GLN A 241 9.97 17.42 10.03
C GLN A 241 8.68 18.21 10.23
N ASP A 242 7.57 17.76 9.65
CA ASP A 242 6.25 18.37 9.80
C ASP A 242 5.78 18.37 11.26
N LEU A 243 6.03 17.29 12.00
CA LEU A 243 5.74 17.21 13.44
C LEU A 243 6.53 18.25 14.25
N ILE A 244 7.82 18.43 13.96
CA ILE A 244 8.65 19.44 14.62
C ILE A 244 8.13 20.85 14.31
N VAL A 245 7.79 21.13 13.05
CA VAL A 245 7.24 22.43 12.65
C VAL A 245 5.89 22.68 13.34
N ALA A 246 5.01 21.67 13.42
CA ALA A 246 3.73 21.81 14.09
C ALA A 246 3.87 22.10 15.59
N HIS A 247 4.76 21.37 16.29
CA HIS A 247 5.02 21.57 17.71
C HIS A 247 5.60 22.97 17.98
N THR A 248 6.62 23.37 17.23
CA THR A 248 7.25 24.70 17.39
C THR A 248 6.26 25.84 17.13
N ALA A 249 5.41 25.73 16.11
CA ALA A 249 4.36 26.71 15.85
C ALA A 249 3.34 26.79 17.00
N HIS A 250 2.92 25.64 17.55
CA HIS A 250 2.00 25.61 18.69
C HIS A 250 2.61 26.23 19.95
N ASP A 251 3.88 25.93 20.23
CA ASP A 251 4.62 26.48 21.37
C ASP A 251 4.83 28.00 21.25
N LEU A 252 4.92 28.54 20.03
CA LEU A 252 5.02 29.99 19.78
C LEU A 252 3.67 30.71 19.85
N ILE A 253 2.57 30.07 19.42
CA ILE A 253 1.23 30.68 19.47
C ILE A 253 0.85 31.06 20.91
N THR A 254 1.18 30.22 21.90
CA THR A 254 0.83 30.45 23.30
C THR A 254 1.37 31.78 23.85
N PRO A 255 2.69 32.06 23.84
CA PRO A 255 3.24 33.35 24.29
C PRO A 255 2.85 34.50 23.37
N LEU A 256 2.75 34.30 22.04
CA LEU A 256 2.32 35.36 21.11
C LEU A 256 0.89 35.82 21.41
N THR A 257 -0.03 34.91 21.73
CA THR A 257 -1.40 35.24 22.12
C THR A 257 -1.42 36.07 23.41
N GLY A 258 -0.57 35.71 24.38
CA GLY A 258 -0.38 36.48 25.61
C GLY A 258 0.14 37.91 25.34
N LEU A 259 1.16 38.04 24.49
CA LEU A 259 1.71 39.32 24.07
C LEU A 259 0.68 40.17 23.32
N GLN A 260 -0.07 39.59 22.37
CA GLN A 260 -1.14 40.29 21.66
C GLN A 260 -2.18 40.83 22.64
N MET A 261 -2.61 40.02 23.61
CA MET A 261 -3.56 40.45 24.64
C MET A 261 -3.00 41.63 25.46
N SER A 262 -1.78 41.51 25.98
CA SER A 262 -1.17 42.57 26.79
C SER A 262 -0.94 43.86 26.00
N LEU A 263 -0.44 43.77 24.77
CA LEU A 263 -0.19 44.93 23.92
C LEU A 263 -1.50 45.62 23.49
N ASN A 264 -2.55 44.84 23.19
CA ASN A 264 -3.87 45.40 22.88
C ASN A 264 -4.48 46.10 24.08
N LEU A 265 -4.38 45.54 25.29
CA LEU A 265 -4.84 46.20 26.52
C LEU A 265 -4.10 47.53 26.78
N LEU A 266 -2.79 47.57 26.54
CA LEU A 266 -2.01 48.81 26.66
C LEU A 266 -2.43 49.84 25.61
N ASN A 267 -2.69 49.40 24.39
CA ASN A 267 -3.10 50.27 23.28
C ASN A 267 -4.53 50.82 23.46
N GLU A 268 -5.42 50.07 24.11
CA GLU A 268 -6.78 50.50 24.42
C GLU A 268 -6.87 51.44 25.64
N ASP A 269 -5.84 51.49 26.50
CA ASP A 269 -5.80 52.43 27.63
C ASP A 269 -5.43 53.84 27.17
N VAL A 270 -6.46 54.67 26.95
CA VAL A 270 -6.35 56.08 26.54
C VAL A 270 -5.56 56.94 27.57
N SER A 271 -5.61 56.60 28.85
CA SER A 271 -4.92 57.34 29.93
C SER A 271 -3.41 57.09 29.93
N LEU A 272 -2.99 55.87 29.56
CA LEU A 272 -1.58 55.51 29.37
C LEU A 272 -1.05 56.04 28.05
N THR A 273 -1.74 55.77 26.94
CA THR A 273 -1.30 56.17 25.59
C THR A 273 -1.16 57.68 25.43
N SER A 274 -2.03 58.48 26.07
CA SER A 274 -1.91 59.95 26.07
C SER A 274 -0.70 60.50 26.84
N LYS A 275 -0.02 59.67 27.63
CA LYS A 275 1.21 60.04 28.36
C LYS A 275 2.49 59.54 27.68
N MET A 276 2.36 58.73 26.63
CA MET A 276 3.49 58.22 25.87
C MET A 276 3.98 59.28 24.89
N ASP A 277 5.30 59.38 24.73
CA ASP A 277 5.89 60.17 23.65
C ASP A 277 5.76 59.47 22.29
N ASP A 278 6.10 60.17 21.21
CA ASP A 278 5.96 59.67 19.85
C ASP A 278 6.78 58.38 19.61
N GLU A 279 7.99 58.29 20.21
CA GLU A 279 8.87 57.11 20.08
C GLU A 279 8.28 55.89 20.79
N GLN A 280 7.71 56.08 21.98
CA GLN A 280 7.02 55.02 22.74
C GLN A 280 5.76 54.53 22.02
N GLN A 281 4.98 55.43 21.42
CA GLN A 281 3.80 55.05 20.64
C GLN A 281 4.19 54.26 19.38
N GLU A 282 5.27 54.67 18.71
CA GLU A 282 5.81 53.95 17.55
C GLU A 282 6.31 52.54 17.93
N LEU A 283 7.01 52.40 19.06
CA LEU A 283 7.45 51.11 19.59
C LEU A 283 6.27 50.18 19.93
N LEU A 284 5.22 50.70 20.56
CA LEU A 284 4.01 49.93 20.87
C LEU A 284 3.31 49.46 19.59
N SER A 285 3.13 50.36 18.63
CA SER A 285 2.54 50.02 17.33
C SER A 285 3.35 48.94 16.60
N THR A 286 4.68 49.10 16.57
CA THR A 286 5.59 48.12 15.95
C THR A 286 5.51 46.76 16.64
N ALA A 287 5.47 46.73 17.98
CA ALA A 287 5.34 45.50 18.73
C ALA A 287 4.01 44.77 18.42
N ILE A 288 2.90 45.49 18.32
CA ILE A 288 1.59 44.93 17.94
C ILE A 288 1.65 44.32 16.54
N VAL A 289 2.17 45.08 15.55
CA VAL A 289 2.27 44.63 14.16
C VAL A 289 3.17 43.39 14.05
N CYS A 290 4.33 43.40 14.69
CA CYS A 290 5.25 42.26 14.68
C CYS A 290 4.61 41.01 15.31
N THR A 291 3.91 41.17 16.43
CA THR A 291 3.25 40.03 17.10
C THR A 291 2.11 39.47 16.25
N ASP A 292 1.34 40.32 15.56
CA ASP A 292 0.31 39.88 14.61
C ASP A 292 0.89 39.11 13.41
N ILE A 293 1.97 39.63 12.81
CA ILE A 293 2.64 38.97 11.69
C ILE A 293 3.16 37.58 12.11
N MET A 294 3.82 37.48 13.28
CA MET A 294 4.33 36.21 13.79
C MET A 294 3.21 35.22 14.10
N SER A 295 2.11 35.68 14.71
CA SER A 295 0.94 34.85 15.01
C SER A 295 0.30 34.32 13.72
N ARG A 296 0.08 35.19 12.73
CA ARG A 296 -0.45 34.80 11.41
C ARG A 296 0.46 33.81 10.70
N PHE A 297 1.78 34.00 10.76
CA PHE A 297 2.73 33.07 10.16
C PHE A 297 2.62 31.66 10.79
N CYS A 298 2.54 31.57 12.12
CA CYS A 298 2.36 30.30 12.82
C CYS A 298 1.02 29.64 12.44
N HIS A 299 -0.07 30.41 12.37
CA HIS A 299 -1.38 29.89 11.99
C HIS A 299 -1.44 29.43 10.53
N VAL A 300 -0.83 30.16 9.59
CA VAL A 300 -0.74 29.75 8.17
C VAL A 300 0.08 28.48 8.03
N THR A 301 1.23 28.41 8.70
CA THR A 301 2.09 27.20 8.70
C THR A 301 1.32 25.97 9.18
N LEU A 302 0.60 26.08 10.30
CA LEU A 302 -0.25 24.99 10.80
C LEU A 302 -1.42 24.66 9.87
N ALA A 303 -2.00 25.65 9.19
CA ALA A 303 -3.08 25.42 8.24
C ALA A 303 -2.58 24.69 6.99
N ASP A 304 -1.38 25.01 6.51
CA ASP A 304 -0.77 24.34 5.36
C ASP A 304 -0.34 22.91 5.72
N LEU A 305 0.18 22.67 6.93
CA LEU A 305 0.43 21.32 7.44
C LEU A 305 -0.85 20.48 7.57
N LYS A 306 -2.01 21.10 7.79
CA LYS A 306 -3.32 20.40 7.81
C LYS A 306 -3.88 20.09 6.41
N LYS A 307 -3.37 20.74 5.35
CA LYS A 307 -3.78 20.49 3.96
C LYS A 307 -2.98 19.36 3.31
N VAL A 308 -1.80 19.04 3.86
CA VAL A 308 -1.12 17.78 3.56
C VAL A 308 -1.97 16.69 4.18
N ASP A 309 -2.47 15.75 3.37
CA ASP A 309 -3.22 14.60 3.87
C ASP A 309 -2.45 14.03 5.07
N PRO A 310 -3.09 13.88 6.24
CA PRO A 310 -2.39 13.36 7.39
C PRO A 310 -1.76 12.02 6.98
N PRO A 311 -0.47 11.76 7.30
CA PRO A 311 0.04 10.40 7.22
C PRO A 311 -0.94 9.54 7.99
N ALA A 312 -1.34 8.38 7.43
CA ALA A 312 -2.38 7.52 7.97
C ALA A 312 -2.16 7.18 9.45
N VAL A 313 -2.55 8.10 10.32
CA VAL A 313 -2.72 8.01 11.75
C VAL A 313 -4.22 8.11 11.89
N THR A 314 -4.83 6.95 11.92
CA THR A 314 -6.28 6.76 12.04
C THR A 314 -6.87 7.55 13.20
N MET A 315 -7.59 8.63 12.88
CA MET A 315 -8.83 9.03 13.55
C MET A 315 -9.86 9.41 12.48
N THR A 316 -10.77 8.45 12.27
CA THR A 316 -12.16 8.54 11.82
C THR A 316 -12.59 9.54 10.73
N SER A 317 -13.19 8.93 9.70
CA SER A 317 -14.38 9.32 8.92
C SER A 317 -14.22 10.09 7.60
N GLU A 318 -14.80 9.43 6.58
CA GLU A 318 -15.48 9.94 5.37
C GLU A 318 -14.69 10.53 4.19
N CYS A 319 -14.46 9.72 3.15
CA CYS A 319 -14.92 9.96 1.75
C CYS A 319 -14.41 8.82 0.84
N SER A 320 -15.29 8.03 0.22
CA SER A 320 -15.95 8.22 -1.09
C SER A 320 -15.15 7.61 -2.25
N LEU A 321 -15.82 6.68 -2.94
CA LEU A 321 -15.31 5.79 -3.97
C LEU A 321 -15.23 6.47 -5.34
N SER A 322 -14.23 6.11 -6.15
CA SER A 322 -14.43 5.94 -7.59
C SER A 322 -13.61 4.78 -8.19
N HIS A 323 -14.36 3.71 -8.48
CA HIS A 323 -14.24 2.69 -9.54
C HIS A 323 -12.91 2.50 -10.30
N SER A 324 -12.42 1.25 -10.28
CA SER A 324 -11.81 0.59 -11.44
C SER A 324 -11.85 -0.95 -11.28
N ASN A 325 -12.95 -1.56 -11.73
CA ASN A 325 -13.04 -3.01 -11.93
C ASN A 325 -12.33 -3.37 -13.24
N CYS A 326 -11.05 -3.76 -13.20
CA CYS A 326 -10.43 -4.43 -14.35
C CYS A 326 -10.70 -5.93 -14.27
N HIS A 327 -11.44 -6.47 -15.24
CA HIS A 327 -11.68 -7.89 -15.38
C HIS A 327 -10.51 -8.56 -16.10
N VAL A 328 -10.19 -9.79 -15.72
CA VAL A 328 -9.15 -10.67 -16.30
C VAL A 328 -9.16 -10.70 -17.84
N LYS A 329 -10.31 -10.42 -18.48
CA LYS A 329 -10.45 -10.31 -19.95
C LYS A 329 -9.60 -9.22 -20.62
N ASP A 330 -9.28 -8.12 -19.92
CA ASP A 330 -8.46 -7.04 -20.49
C ASP A 330 -6.97 -7.38 -20.51
N LEU A 331 -6.55 -8.31 -19.64
CA LEU A 331 -5.19 -8.86 -19.59
C LEU A 331 -4.82 -9.62 -20.88
N PHE A 332 -5.79 -10.22 -21.56
CA PHE A 332 -5.59 -11.03 -22.78
C PHE A 332 -5.44 -10.21 -24.06
N ARG A 333 -5.91 -8.97 -24.10
CA ARG A 333 -5.77 -8.10 -25.29
C ARG A 333 -4.35 -7.56 -25.46
N CYS A 334 -3.62 -7.35 -24.36
CA CYS A 334 -2.27 -6.78 -24.37
C CYS A 334 -1.19 -7.79 -24.78
N LEU A 335 -1.44 -9.10 -24.64
CA LEU A 335 -0.47 -10.16 -24.95
C LEU A 335 -0.41 -10.55 -26.44
N HIS A 336 -1.31 -10.01 -27.26
CA HIS A 336 -1.46 -10.34 -28.69
C HIS A 336 -1.12 -9.17 -29.64
N GLN A 337 -0.49 -8.10 -29.16
CA GLN A 337 0.02 -6.98 -29.98
C GLN A 337 1.55 -6.90 -29.89
#